data_AF-A0A1A8UT87-F1
#
_entry.id   AF-A0A1A8UT87-F1
#
_cell.length_a   1.000
_cell.length_b   1.000
_cell.length_c   1.000
_cell.angle_alpha   90.00
_cell.angle_beta   90.00
_cell.angle_gamma   90.00
#
_symmetry.space_group_name_H-M   'P 1'
#
loop_
_entity.id
_entity.type
_entity.pdbx_description
1 polymer ?
#
loop_
_entity_poly.entity_id
_entity_poly.type
_entity_poly.pdbx_seq_one_letter_code
_entity_poly.pdbx_strand_id
1 'polypeptide(L)'
;MAKIRVSYEYSEAEDKSIRLGLFLIACGILSLFILGFCWLSPTLQSLESKPANCTVVSVLRPEEMFECVFTCGADCKGTALYPCLQVFVNNSESNSVALLHHNEHQLVLNPKCSYVPPCERDNQKNIDSVLRWEENFTNEVNTQFFTCYFNQQRRPDDVLWRRSHDTSVLLHCILWPMVSLLLGTLIVLLTVCARSLAVRAEALQKRKCSYEVCQDLFITASDRHGNKAEGLLTMNSDPEPSSPSRTLPLFAVPVRRRDREH
;
A
#
# COMPACT_ATOMS: atom_id res chain seq x y z
N MET A 1 -7.99 47.31 13.25
CA MET A 1 -7.45 45.96 12.93
C MET A 1 -8.00 45.53 11.57
N ALA A 2 -7.27 45.81 10.48
CA ALA A 2 -7.67 45.37 9.16
C ALA A 2 -7.25 43.90 8.98
N LYS A 3 -8.23 43.00 8.92
CA LYS A 3 -8.02 41.60 8.57
C LYS A 3 -7.64 41.56 7.10
N ILE A 4 -6.33 41.47 6.82
CA ILE A 4 -5.80 41.27 5.46
C ILE A 4 -6.35 39.92 4.98
N ARG A 5 -7.45 39.96 4.24
CA ARG A 5 -7.87 38.82 3.43
C ARG A 5 -6.98 38.84 2.19
N VAL A 6 -5.81 38.21 2.31
CA VAL A 6 -5.03 37.83 1.13
C VAL A 6 -5.93 36.86 0.37
N SER A 7 -6.46 37.29 -0.77
CA SER A 7 -7.11 36.38 -1.70
C SER A 7 -6.02 35.44 -2.20
N TYR A 8 -6.02 34.22 -1.67
CA TYR A 8 -5.10 33.16 -2.06
C TYR A 8 -5.47 32.72 -3.49
N GLU A 9 -4.92 33.39 -4.50
CA GLU A 9 -5.01 32.92 -5.88
C GLU A 9 -3.97 31.82 -6.07
N TYR A 10 -4.42 30.57 -6.03
CA TYR A 10 -3.59 29.42 -6.42
C TYR A 10 -3.33 29.49 -7.93
N SER A 11 -2.10 29.18 -8.34
CA SER A 11 -1.79 29.01 -9.76
C SER A 11 -2.56 27.79 -10.30
N GLU A 12 -2.97 27.83 -11.56
CA GLU A 12 -3.71 26.74 -12.22
C GLU A 12 -3.01 25.37 -12.06
N ALA A 13 -1.66 25.35 -12.07
CA ALA A 13 -0.88 24.14 -11.90
C ALA A 13 -0.97 23.55 -10.48
N GLU A 14 -1.15 24.40 -9.46
CA GLU A 14 -1.25 23.96 -8.07
C GLU A 14 -2.64 23.61 -7.65
N ASP A 15 -3.65 24.30 -8.19
CA ASP A 15 -5.03 23.88 -8.02
C ASP A 15 -5.22 22.46 -8.60
N LYS A 16 -4.61 22.19 -9.77
CA LYS A 16 -4.57 20.84 -10.36
C LYS A 16 -3.83 19.83 -9.46
N SER A 17 -2.70 20.21 -8.89
CA SER A 17 -1.91 19.35 -7.99
C SER A 17 -2.64 19.04 -6.68
N ILE A 18 -3.26 20.05 -6.06
CA ILE A 18 -4.04 19.92 -4.83
C ILE A 18 -5.28 19.06 -5.09
N ARG A 19 -6.00 19.29 -6.19
CA ARG A 19 -7.14 18.44 -6.59
C ARG A 19 -6.73 16.99 -6.81
N LEU A 20 -5.59 16.75 -7.45
CA LEU A 20 -5.06 15.39 -7.63
C LEU A 20 -4.74 14.73 -6.28
N GLY A 21 -4.06 15.44 -5.37
CA GLY A 21 -3.76 14.95 -4.03
C GLY A 21 -5.03 14.62 -3.23
N LEU A 22 -6.03 15.51 -3.24
CA LEU A 22 -7.32 15.28 -2.59
C LEU A 22 -8.09 14.11 -3.21
N PHE A 23 -8.04 13.94 -4.54
CA PHE A 23 -8.64 12.80 -5.22
C PHE A 23 -8.00 11.48 -4.79
N LEU A 24 -6.65 11.42 -4.73
CA LEU A 24 -5.93 10.24 -4.25
C LEU A 24 -6.28 9.91 -2.79
N ILE A 25 -6.41 10.92 -1.93
CA ILE A 25 -6.85 10.73 -0.54
C ILE A 25 -8.28 10.17 -0.49
N ALA A 26 -9.22 10.77 -1.23
CA ALA A 26 -10.61 10.30 -1.24
C ALA A 26 -10.72 8.85 -1.75
N CYS A 27 -10.03 8.53 -2.84
CA CYS A 27 -9.97 7.16 -3.39
C CYS A 27 -9.30 6.19 -2.41
N GLY A 28 -8.23 6.58 -1.74
CA GLY A 28 -7.56 5.76 -0.72
C GLY A 28 -8.47 5.47 0.48
N ILE A 29 -9.19 6.47 0.99
CA ILE A 29 -10.17 6.29 2.09
C ILE A 29 -11.31 5.38 1.66
N LEU A 30 -11.89 5.61 0.47
CA LEU A 30 -12.98 4.79 -0.05
C LEU A 30 -12.53 3.34 -0.25
N SER A 31 -11.31 3.14 -0.76
CA SER A 31 -10.73 1.81 -0.95
C SER A 31 -10.49 1.10 0.39
N LEU A 32 -9.95 1.80 1.39
CA LEU A 32 -9.81 1.26 2.75
C LEU A 32 -11.16 0.92 3.37
N PHE A 33 -12.18 1.73 3.15
CA PHE A 33 -13.52 1.46 3.65
C PHE A 33 -14.08 0.19 3.01
N ILE A 34 -14.07 0.10 1.68
CA ILE A 34 -14.52 -1.10 0.94
C ILE A 34 -13.75 -2.34 1.41
N LEU A 35 -12.42 -2.26 1.50
CA LEU A 35 -11.60 -3.36 1.98
C LEU A 35 -11.92 -3.71 3.44
N GLY A 36 -12.11 -2.71 4.30
CA GLY A 36 -12.54 -2.89 5.68
C GLY A 36 -13.84 -3.68 5.76
N PHE A 37 -14.90 -3.27 5.08
CA PHE A 37 -16.17 -4.00 5.14
C PHE A 37 -16.11 -5.36 4.45
N CYS A 38 -15.46 -5.47 3.29
CA CYS A 38 -15.37 -6.73 2.55
C CYS A 38 -14.47 -7.77 3.24
N TRP A 39 -13.45 -7.35 3.98
CA TRP A 39 -12.46 -8.26 4.56
C TRP A 39 -12.52 -8.41 6.08
N LEU A 40 -13.09 -7.45 6.81
CA LEU A 40 -13.21 -7.56 8.28
C LEU A 40 -14.09 -8.76 8.66
N SER A 41 -15.16 -9.02 7.91
CA SER A 41 -16.06 -10.15 8.19
C SER A 41 -15.39 -11.53 8.03
N PRO A 42 -14.76 -11.89 6.89
CA PRO A 42 -14.10 -13.19 6.74
C PRO A 42 -12.82 -13.34 7.59
N THR A 43 -12.06 -12.25 7.79
CA THR A 43 -10.81 -12.32 8.58
C THR A 43 -11.10 -12.55 10.06
N LEU A 44 -12.11 -11.88 10.63
CA LEU A 44 -12.53 -12.14 12.01
C LEU A 44 -13.03 -13.58 12.18
N GLN A 45 -13.75 -14.12 11.20
CA GLN A 45 -14.24 -15.50 11.23
C GLN A 45 -13.11 -16.55 11.16
N SER A 46 -12.01 -16.26 10.47
CA SER A 46 -10.85 -17.16 10.40
C SER A 46 -9.95 -17.05 11.65
N LEU A 47 -9.88 -15.87 12.28
CA LEU A 47 -9.16 -15.64 13.54
C LEU A 47 -9.76 -16.40 14.73
N GLU A 48 -11.05 -16.76 14.68
CA GLU A 48 -11.67 -17.59 15.71
C GLU A 48 -11.18 -19.05 15.72
N SER A 49 -10.50 -19.50 14.66
CA SER A 49 -9.97 -20.86 14.59
C SER A 49 -8.74 -21.02 15.50
N LYS A 50 -8.89 -21.81 16.57
CA LYS A 50 -7.82 -22.08 17.52
C LYS A 50 -6.88 -23.15 16.97
N PRO A 51 -5.54 -22.96 17.05
CA PRO A 51 -4.60 -24.00 16.70
C PRO A 51 -4.69 -25.13 17.74
N ALA A 52 -4.72 -26.37 17.26
CA ALA A 52 -4.80 -27.58 18.07
C ALA A 52 -3.91 -28.68 17.50
N ASN A 53 -3.65 -29.71 18.29
CA ASN A 53 -2.92 -30.88 17.81
C ASN A 53 -3.93 -31.94 17.37
N CYS A 54 -3.86 -32.31 16.10
CA CYS A 54 -4.70 -33.37 15.54
C CYS A 54 -3.88 -34.64 15.30
N THR A 55 -4.52 -35.78 15.50
CA THR A 55 -3.98 -37.10 15.13
C THR A 55 -4.95 -37.80 14.19
N VAL A 56 -4.41 -38.51 13.19
CA VAL A 56 -5.24 -39.26 12.24
C VAL A 56 -5.86 -40.45 12.96
N VAL A 57 -7.18 -40.62 12.82
CA VAL A 57 -7.94 -41.75 13.37
C VAL A 57 -8.22 -42.76 12.27
N SER A 58 -8.69 -42.29 11.12
CA SER A 58 -8.99 -43.15 9.99
C SER A 58 -8.98 -42.38 8.68
N VAL A 59 -8.59 -43.07 7.62
CA VAL A 59 -8.65 -42.57 6.24
C VAL A 59 -9.62 -43.48 5.47
N LEU A 60 -10.67 -42.88 4.91
CA LEU A 60 -11.75 -43.55 4.21
C LEU A 60 -11.87 -42.97 2.80
N ARG A 61 -12.00 -43.84 1.80
CA ARG A 61 -12.22 -43.45 0.40
C ARG A 61 -13.54 -44.04 -0.08
N PRO A 62 -14.66 -43.30 0.04
CA PRO A 62 -15.93 -43.71 -0.52
C PRO A 62 -15.82 -43.95 -2.03
N GLU A 63 -16.64 -44.85 -2.58
CA GLU A 63 -16.69 -45.10 -4.04
C GLU A 63 -17.39 -43.97 -4.83
N GLU A 64 -17.90 -42.94 -4.14
CA GLU A 64 -18.55 -41.78 -4.75
C GLU A 64 -17.51 -40.86 -5.44
N MET A 65 -17.81 -40.53 -6.70
CA MET A 65 -17.04 -39.58 -7.51
C MET A 65 -17.74 -38.22 -7.51
N PHE A 66 -16.96 -37.14 -7.50
CA PHE A 66 -17.46 -35.78 -7.50
C PHE A 66 -16.96 -35.02 -8.72
N GLU A 67 -17.76 -34.06 -9.17
CA GLU A 67 -17.41 -33.18 -10.30
C GLU A 67 -16.53 -32.02 -9.84
N CYS A 68 -15.48 -31.74 -10.61
CA CYS A 68 -14.68 -30.53 -10.52
C CYS A 68 -14.69 -29.80 -11.86
N VAL A 69 -14.42 -28.49 -11.83
CA VAL A 69 -14.42 -27.64 -13.03
C VAL A 69 -13.00 -27.24 -13.38
N PHE A 70 -12.59 -27.52 -14.63
CA PHE A 70 -11.31 -27.08 -15.17
C PHE A 70 -11.52 -26.04 -16.29
N THR A 71 -10.56 -25.13 -16.42
CA THR A 71 -10.54 -24.13 -17.50
C THR A 71 -9.70 -24.64 -18.66
N CYS A 72 -10.25 -24.67 -19.87
CA CYS A 72 -9.53 -25.13 -21.07
C CYS A 72 -9.10 -24.01 -22.03
N GLY A 73 -9.30 -22.74 -21.65
CA GLY A 73 -9.11 -21.57 -22.49
C GLY A 73 -9.85 -20.35 -21.95
N ALA A 74 -9.93 -19.27 -22.76
CA ALA A 74 -10.46 -17.97 -22.33
C ALA A 74 -11.93 -18.02 -21.85
N ASP A 75 -12.76 -18.87 -22.45
CA ASP A 75 -14.20 -18.97 -22.13
C ASP A 75 -14.72 -20.41 -22.06
N CYS A 76 -13.85 -21.40 -21.92
CA CYS A 76 -14.28 -22.79 -21.84
C CYS A 76 -14.05 -23.38 -20.46
N LYS A 77 -15.16 -23.90 -19.90
CA LYS A 77 -15.19 -24.66 -18.65
C LYS A 77 -15.58 -26.09 -19.01
N GLY A 78 -14.74 -27.04 -18.64
CA GLY A 78 -15.05 -28.45 -18.70
C GLY A 78 -15.29 -28.99 -17.29
N THR A 79 -16.01 -30.10 -17.20
CA THR A 79 -16.14 -30.87 -15.97
C THR A 79 -15.28 -32.13 -16.06
N ALA A 80 -14.67 -32.49 -14.95
CA ALA A 80 -13.94 -33.73 -14.77
C ALA A 80 -14.33 -34.36 -13.43
N LEU A 81 -13.98 -35.61 -13.22
CA LEU A 81 -14.34 -36.35 -12.02
C LEU A 81 -13.11 -36.61 -11.15
N TYR A 82 -13.34 -36.65 -9.83
CA TYR A 82 -12.35 -37.04 -8.83
C TYR A 82 -13.00 -37.86 -7.70
N PRO A 83 -12.26 -38.80 -7.08
CA PRO A 83 -12.77 -39.61 -5.98
C PRO A 83 -12.76 -38.81 -4.66
N CYS A 84 -13.72 -39.07 -3.78
CA CYS A 84 -13.74 -38.46 -2.46
C CYS A 84 -12.77 -39.16 -1.50
N LEU A 85 -12.07 -38.37 -0.69
CA LEU A 85 -11.27 -38.85 0.42
C LEU A 85 -11.77 -38.22 1.71
N GLN A 86 -11.94 -39.00 2.76
CA GLN A 86 -12.36 -38.58 4.08
C GLN A 86 -11.30 -38.98 5.11
N VAL A 87 -10.66 -37.98 5.70
CA VAL A 87 -9.66 -38.14 6.75
C VAL A 87 -10.27 -37.68 8.06
N PHE A 88 -10.52 -38.62 8.97
CA PHE A 88 -11.01 -38.33 10.31
C PHE A 88 -9.85 -38.20 11.27
N VAL A 89 -9.89 -37.17 12.10
CA VAL A 89 -8.83 -36.86 13.05
C VAL A 89 -9.40 -36.62 14.43
N ASN A 90 -8.63 -36.93 15.46
CA ASN A 90 -8.95 -36.61 16.84
C ASN A 90 -8.27 -35.29 17.21
N ASN A 91 -9.05 -34.33 17.68
CA ASN A 91 -8.58 -33.02 18.09
C ASN A 91 -8.27 -32.99 19.59
N SER A 92 -7.06 -32.58 20.00
CA SER A 92 -6.68 -32.48 21.40
C SER A 92 -7.53 -31.50 22.23
N GLU A 93 -8.11 -30.47 21.61
CA GLU A 93 -8.91 -29.45 22.32
C GLU A 93 -10.29 -29.98 22.74
N SER A 94 -10.99 -30.67 21.84
CA SER A 94 -12.34 -31.22 22.09
C SER A 94 -12.35 -32.71 22.43
N ASN A 95 -11.25 -33.42 22.18
CA ASN A 95 -11.14 -34.88 22.18
C ASN A 95 -12.25 -35.57 21.38
N SER A 96 -12.76 -34.89 20.35
CA SER A 96 -13.79 -35.38 19.44
C SER A 96 -13.17 -35.72 18.09
N VAL A 97 -13.76 -36.71 17.43
CA VAL A 97 -13.42 -37.07 16.05
C VAL A 97 -14.11 -36.08 15.13
N ALA A 98 -13.35 -35.44 14.25
CA ALA A 98 -13.82 -34.47 13.28
C ALA A 98 -13.28 -34.80 11.88
N LEU A 99 -14.01 -34.38 10.84
CA LEU A 99 -13.58 -34.50 9.46
C LEU A 99 -12.54 -33.41 9.16
N LEU A 100 -11.38 -33.83 8.67
CA LEU A 100 -10.32 -32.91 8.26
C LEU A 100 -10.62 -32.36 6.88
N HIS A 101 -10.44 -31.06 6.68
CA HIS A 101 -10.46 -30.40 5.38
C HIS A 101 -9.14 -29.68 5.13
N HIS A 102 -8.71 -29.61 3.88
CA HIS A 102 -7.45 -28.95 3.53
C HIS A 102 -7.46 -27.46 3.93
N ASN A 103 -8.52 -26.73 3.58
CA ASN A 103 -8.71 -25.32 3.90
C ASN A 103 -10.20 -24.92 3.90
N GLU A 104 -10.49 -23.69 4.32
CA GLU A 104 -11.86 -23.14 4.39
C GLU A 104 -12.55 -23.10 3.02
N HIS A 105 -11.80 -22.81 1.95
CA HIS A 105 -12.33 -22.74 0.59
C HIS A 105 -12.84 -24.10 0.09
N GLN A 106 -12.05 -25.16 0.30
CA GLN A 106 -12.43 -26.52 -0.10
C GLN A 106 -13.60 -27.05 0.74
N LEU A 107 -13.68 -26.68 2.02
CA LEU A 107 -14.84 -27.00 2.87
C LEU A 107 -16.14 -26.39 2.33
N VAL A 108 -16.09 -25.17 1.79
CA VAL A 108 -17.26 -24.55 1.14
C VAL A 108 -17.58 -25.22 -0.20
N LEU A 109 -16.56 -25.61 -0.95
CA LEU A 109 -16.72 -26.23 -2.27
C LEU A 109 -17.32 -27.65 -2.17
N ASN A 110 -16.80 -28.48 -1.26
CA ASN A 110 -17.32 -29.82 -1.01
C ASN A 110 -17.12 -30.19 0.48
N PRO A 111 -18.16 -30.04 1.31
CA PRO A 111 -18.06 -30.33 2.75
C PRO A 111 -18.02 -31.82 3.07
N LYS A 112 -18.24 -32.72 2.10
CA LYS A 112 -18.21 -34.17 2.33
C LYS A 112 -16.81 -34.77 2.23
N CYS A 113 -15.87 -34.04 1.61
CA CYS A 113 -14.54 -34.55 1.29
C CYS A 113 -13.45 -33.69 1.94
N SER A 114 -12.36 -34.34 2.33
CA SER A 114 -11.21 -33.72 2.97
C SER A 114 -10.31 -32.95 2.02
N TYR A 115 -10.23 -33.40 0.77
CA TYR A 115 -9.38 -32.80 -0.25
C TYR A 115 -10.11 -32.74 -1.60
N VAL A 116 -10.03 -31.59 -2.24
CA VAL A 116 -10.44 -31.40 -3.64
C VAL A 116 -9.18 -31.10 -4.45
N PRO A 117 -8.83 -31.94 -5.44
CA PRO A 117 -7.65 -31.72 -6.25
C PRO A 117 -7.79 -30.49 -7.15
N PRO A 118 -6.69 -29.84 -7.56
CA PRO A 118 -6.72 -28.89 -8.65
C PRO A 118 -7.23 -29.62 -9.90
N CYS A 119 -8.38 -29.19 -10.42
CA CYS A 119 -9.10 -29.94 -11.43
C CYS A 119 -8.35 -29.94 -12.77
N GLU A 120 -7.94 -31.12 -13.20
CA GLU A 120 -7.34 -31.36 -14.50
C GLU A 120 -8.38 -31.95 -15.46
N ARG A 121 -8.15 -31.75 -16.76
CA ARG A 121 -9.01 -32.34 -17.81
C ARG A 121 -9.04 -33.88 -17.74
N ASP A 122 -7.93 -34.48 -17.34
CA ASP A 122 -7.77 -35.93 -17.27
C ASP A 122 -8.17 -36.44 -15.88
N ASN A 123 -9.24 -37.26 -15.83
CA ASN A 123 -9.72 -37.88 -14.60
C ASN A 123 -8.63 -38.70 -13.90
N GLN A 124 -7.71 -39.33 -14.65
CA GLN A 124 -6.66 -40.13 -14.03
C GLN A 124 -5.70 -39.25 -13.21
N LYS A 125 -5.36 -38.05 -13.71
CA LYS A 125 -4.54 -37.10 -12.95
C LYS A 125 -5.24 -36.61 -11.67
N ASN A 126 -6.56 -36.45 -11.73
CA ASN A 126 -7.36 -36.08 -10.57
C ASN A 126 -7.36 -37.20 -9.52
N ILE A 127 -7.56 -38.45 -9.96
CA ILE A 127 -7.48 -39.65 -9.13
C ILE A 127 -6.10 -39.75 -8.49
N ASP A 128 -5.03 -39.71 -9.29
CA ASP A 128 -3.65 -39.82 -8.81
C ASP A 128 -3.30 -38.72 -7.80
N SER A 129 -3.87 -37.51 -7.95
CA SER A 129 -3.68 -36.43 -6.99
C SER A 129 -4.33 -36.70 -5.64
N VAL A 130 -5.52 -37.30 -5.63
CA VAL A 130 -6.19 -37.74 -4.39
C VAL A 130 -5.46 -38.93 -3.77
N LEU A 131 -4.99 -39.89 -4.58
CA LEU A 131 -4.22 -41.05 -4.09
C LEU A 131 -2.90 -40.64 -3.44
N ARG A 132 -2.16 -39.68 -4.03
CA ARG A 132 -0.95 -39.14 -3.40
C ARG A 132 -1.25 -38.50 -2.04
N TRP A 133 -2.40 -37.84 -1.92
CA TRP A 133 -2.82 -37.23 -0.66
C TRP A 133 -3.17 -38.31 0.38
N GLU A 134 -3.93 -39.33 -0.01
CA GLU A 134 -4.24 -40.49 0.84
C GLU A 134 -2.98 -41.21 1.34
N GLU A 135 -2.00 -41.42 0.45
CA GLU A 135 -0.73 -42.05 0.78
C GLU A 135 0.05 -41.23 1.81
N ASN A 136 0.12 -39.90 1.64
CA ASN A 136 0.75 -39.00 2.60
C ASN A 136 0.13 -39.09 4.01
N PHE A 137 -1.21 -39.15 4.08
CA PHE A 137 -1.90 -39.29 5.36
C PHE A 137 -1.75 -40.68 5.98
N THR A 138 -1.62 -41.72 5.16
CA THR A 138 -1.49 -43.11 5.61
C THR A 138 -0.06 -43.43 6.07
N ASN A 139 0.94 -42.94 5.34
CA ASN A 139 2.34 -43.31 5.53
C ASN A 139 3.13 -42.31 6.40
N GLU A 140 2.93 -41.01 6.22
CA GLU A 140 3.76 -39.98 6.87
C GLU A 140 3.08 -39.38 8.10
N VAL A 141 1.81 -39.01 7.97
CA VAL A 141 1.09 -38.24 9.01
C VAL A 141 0.40 -39.14 10.04
N ASN A 142 0.15 -40.41 9.73
CA ASN A 142 -0.62 -41.31 10.59
C ASN A 142 0.00 -41.52 11.98
N THR A 143 1.34 -41.41 12.09
CA THR A 143 2.06 -41.65 13.35
C THR A 143 2.44 -40.39 14.12
N GLN A 144 2.22 -39.20 13.53
CA GLN A 144 2.67 -37.93 14.11
C GLN A 144 1.51 -36.97 14.34
N PHE A 145 1.54 -36.25 15.47
CA PHE A 145 0.63 -35.14 15.72
C PHE A 145 1.02 -33.94 14.86
N PHE A 146 0.02 -33.28 14.28
CA PHE A 146 0.22 -32.09 13.45
C PHE A 146 -0.69 -30.95 13.90
N THR A 147 -0.32 -29.72 13.57
CA THR A 147 -1.13 -28.55 13.90
C THR A 147 -2.31 -28.44 12.94
N CYS A 148 -3.52 -28.45 13.49
CA CYS A 148 -4.78 -28.21 12.81
C CYS A 148 -5.49 -27.00 13.41
N TYR A 149 -6.55 -26.53 12.79
CA TYR A 149 -7.33 -25.39 13.25
C TYR A 149 -8.79 -25.79 13.45
N PHE A 150 -9.28 -25.59 14.67
CA PHE A 150 -10.61 -25.97 15.10
C PHE A 150 -11.45 -24.75 15.45
N ASN A 151 -12.72 -24.74 15.03
CA ASN A 151 -13.68 -23.70 15.41
C ASN A 151 -14.95 -24.33 16.01
N GLN A 152 -14.98 -24.44 17.33
CA GLN A 152 -16.07 -25.06 18.08
C GLN A 152 -17.42 -24.34 17.92
N GLN A 153 -17.44 -23.03 17.75
CA GLN A 153 -18.70 -22.26 17.75
C GLN A 153 -19.47 -22.40 16.44
N ARG A 154 -18.76 -22.63 15.34
CA ARG A 154 -19.36 -22.63 14.00
C ARG A 154 -19.44 -24.01 13.37
N ARG A 155 -18.41 -24.84 13.56
CA ARG A 155 -18.28 -26.17 12.95
C ARG A 155 -17.57 -27.14 13.90
N PRO A 156 -18.30 -27.75 14.85
CA PRO A 156 -17.71 -28.66 15.83
C PRO A 156 -17.26 -29.99 15.23
N ASP A 157 -17.77 -30.35 14.04
CA ASP A 157 -17.49 -31.63 13.38
C ASP A 157 -16.41 -31.53 12.29
N ASP A 158 -15.90 -30.32 12.02
CA ASP A 158 -14.93 -30.05 10.96
C ASP A 158 -13.66 -29.41 11.52
N VAL A 159 -12.50 -29.83 10.99
CA VAL A 159 -11.19 -29.26 11.32
C VAL A 159 -10.41 -28.94 10.06
N LEU A 160 -9.56 -27.92 10.14
CA LEU A 160 -8.81 -27.43 8.98
C LEU A 160 -7.33 -27.77 9.12
N TRP A 161 -6.74 -28.33 8.06
CA TRP A 161 -5.31 -28.57 7.98
C TRP A 161 -4.51 -27.27 7.86
N ARG A 162 -4.97 -26.37 6.99
CA ARG A 162 -4.31 -25.09 6.70
C ARG A 162 -5.34 -23.97 6.67
N ARG A 163 -4.97 -22.79 7.21
CA ARG A 163 -5.78 -21.59 7.03
C ARG A 163 -5.71 -21.14 5.58
N SER A 164 -6.86 -20.79 4.99
CA SER A 164 -6.95 -20.35 3.60
C SER A 164 -6.45 -18.91 3.38
N HIS A 165 -6.29 -18.14 4.45
CA HIS A 165 -5.92 -16.74 4.36
C HIS A 165 -4.41 -16.61 4.10
N ASP A 166 -4.05 -16.34 2.85
CA ASP A 166 -2.75 -15.80 2.49
C ASP A 166 -2.64 -14.39 3.11
N THR A 167 -1.96 -14.32 4.26
CA THR A 167 -1.66 -13.04 4.94
C THR A 167 -0.94 -12.06 4.01
N SER A 168 -0.21 -12.57 3.01
CA SER A 168 0.44 -11.78 1.96
C SER A 168 -0.56 -11.00 1.09
N VAL A 169 -1.68 -11.62 0.69
CA VAL A 169 -2.72 -10.95 -0.12
C VAL A 169 -3.36 -9.83 0.70
N LEU A 170 -3.65 -10.08 1.98
CA LEU A 170 -4.19 -9.08 2.89
C LEU A 170 -3.23 -7.89 3.08
N LEU A 171 -1.93 -8.16 3.23
CA LEU A 171 -0.90 -7.13 3.31
C LEU A 171 -0.89 -6.27 2.05
N HIS A 172 -0.92 -6.87 0.86
CA HIS A 172 -0.99 -6.12 -0.38
C HIS A 172 -2.28 -5.29 -0.48
N CYS A 173 -3.43 -5.86 -0.11
CA CYS A 173 -4.70 -5.14 -0.12
C CYS A 173 -4.70 -3.89 0.77
N ILE A 174 -4.06 -3.92 1.95
CA ILE A 174 -3.99 -2.76 2.86
C ILE A 174 -2.86 -1.80 2.46
N LEU A 175 -1.75 -2.32 1.97
CA LEU A 175 -0.57 -1.54 1.62
C LEU A 175 -0.86 -0.53 0.50
N TRP A 176 -1.56 -0.92 -0.56
CA TRP A 176 -1.83 -0.03 -1.71
C TRP A 176 -2.67 1.20 -1.34
N PRO A 177 -3.81 1.08 -0.63
CA PRO A 177 -4.54 2.23 -0.12
C PRO A 177 -3.72 3.12 0.82
N MET A 178 -2.89 2.53 1.69
CA MET A 178 -2.02 3.29 2.59
C MET A 178 -0.95 4.07 1.83
N VAL A 179 -0.34 3.47 0.81
CA VAL A 179 0.60 4.15 -0.10
C VAL A 179 -0.11 5.27 -0.86
N SER A 180 -1.33 5.03 -1.35
CA SER A 180 -2.13 6.06 -2.03
C SER A 180 -2.45 7.25 -1.13
N LEU A 181 -2.82 7.00 0.13
CA LEU A 181 -3.06 8.05 1.13
C LEU A 181 -1.78 8.82 1.46
N LEU A 182 -0.66 8.12 1.66
CA LEU A 182 0.62 8.75 1.96
C LEU A 182 1.07 9.63 0.79
N LEU A 183 0.95 9.14 -0.44
CA LEU A 183 1.28 9.89 -1.64
C LEU A 183 0.38 11.11 -1.82
N GLY A 184 -0.94 10.95 -1.64
CA GLY A 184 -1.91 12.05 -1.74
C GLY A 184 -1.67 13.14 -0.69
N THR A 185 -1.43 12.76 0.57
CA THR A 185 -1.11 13.70 1.65
C THR A 185 0.24 14.40 1.43
N LEU A 186 1.25 13.68 0.95
CA LEU A 186 2.56 14.25 0.62
C LEU A 186 2.45 15.29 -0.50
N ILE A 187 1.66 15.05 -1.55
CA ILE A 187 1.44 16.01 -2.65
C ILE A 187 0.81 17.31 -2.12
N VAL A 188 -0.25 17.20 -1.30
CA VAL A 188 -0.91 18.39 -0.71
C VAL A 188 0.04 19.13 0.23
N LEU A 189 0.79 18.40 1.07
CA LEU A 189 1.73 19.01 2.00
C LEU A 189 2.85 19.75 1.28
N LEU A 190 3.48 19.11 0.28
CA LEU A 190 4.58 19.71 -0.48
C LEU A 190 4.12 20.94 -1.27
N THR A 191 2.93 20.91 -1.87
CA THR A 191 2.38 22.07 -2.60
C THR A 191 2.10 23.24 -1.66
N VAL A 192 1.49 22.99 -0.50
CA VAL A 192 1.24 24.03 0.51
C VAL A 192 2.55 24.57 1.09
N CYS A 193 3.51 23.70 1.41
CA CYS A 193 4.82 24.09 1.91
C CYS A 193 5.58 24.95 0.90
N ALA A 194 5.69 24.51 -0.35
CA ALA A 194 6.35 25.24 -1.42
C ALA A 194 5.74 26.65 -1.60
N ARG A 195 4.41 26.76 -1.52
CA ARG A 195 3.75 28.06 -1.57
C ARG A 195 3.97 28.93 -0.35
N SER A 196 3.91 28.36 0.85
CA SER A 196 4.19 29.12 2.07
C SER A 196 5.61 29.69 2.07
N LEU A 197 6.58 28.93 1.53
CA LEU A 197 7.95 29.36 1.36
C LEU A 197 8.10 30.43 0.29
N ALA A 198 7.42 30.29 -0.86
CA ALA A 198 7.42 31.30 -1.91
C ALA A 198 6.87 32.66 -1.42
N VAL A 199 5.73 32.65 -0.73
CA VAL A 199 5.12 33.87 -0.16
C VAL A 199 6.04 34.51 0.89
N ARG A 200 6.67 33.70 1.75
CA ARG A 200 7.64 34.20 2.73
C ARG A 200 8.88 34.78 2.05
N ALA A 201 9.39 34.15 1.01
CA ALA A 201 10.54 34.65 0.24
C ALA A 201 10.23 35.98 -0.44
N GLU A 202 9.05 36.11 -1.08
CA GLU A 202 8.60 37.37 -1.67
C GLU A 202 8.46 38.48 -0.63
N ALA A 203 7.93 38.18 0.56
CA ALA A 203 7.81 39.13 1.66
C ALA A 203 9.19 39.59 2.19
N LEU A 204 10.15 38.68 2.30
CA LEU A 204 11.52 39.01 2.68
C LEU A 204 12.24 39.85 1.61
N GLN A 205 12.04 39.54 0.33
CA GLN A 205 12.61 40.30 -0.77
C GLN A 205 12.04 41.73 -0.83
N LYS A 206 10.72 41.89 -0.64
CA LYS A 206 10.09 43.21 -0.53
C LYS A 206 10.64 44.04 0.64
N ARG A 207 10.92 43.41 1.80
CA ARG A 207 11.56 44.10 2.93
C ARG A 207 13.00 44.53 2.62
N LYS A 208 13.80 43.67 1.98
CA LYS A 208 15.19 44.02 1.59
C LYS A 208 15.22 45.16 0.57
N CYS A 209 14.40 45.07 -0.47
CA CYS A 209 14.32 46.11 -1.50
C CYS A 209 13.79 47.44 -0.92
N SER A 210 12.81 47.41 -0.01
CA SER A 210 12.36 48.62 0.69
C SER A 210 13.45 49.23 1.60
N TYR A 211 14.36 48.42 2.15
CA TYR A 211 15.49 48.90 2.94
C TYR A 211 16.57 49.54 2.05
N GLU A 212 16.96 48.87 0.95
CA GLU A 212 17.92 49.41 -0.03
C GLU A 212 17.42 50.72 -0.66
N VAL A 213 16.15 50.78 -1.08
CA VAL A 213 15.55 52.01 -1.64
C VAL A 213 15.50 53.14 -0.61
N CYS A 214 15.30 52.83 0.67
CA CYS A 214 15.35 53.83 1.74
C CYS A 214 16.80 54.33 1.95
N GLN A 215 17.79 53.45 1.82
CA GLN A 215 19.21 53.76 1.96
C GLN A 215 19.70 54.68 0.82
N ASP A 216 19.30 54.40 -0.43
CA ASP A 216 19.63 55.25 -1.59
C ASP A 216 18.99 56.64 -1.52
N LEU A 217 17.78 56.74 -0.95
CA LEU A 217 17.10 58.02 -0.73
C LEU A 217 17.82 58.88 0.32
N PHE A 218 18.40 58.27 1.35
CA PHE A 218 19.21 58.96 2.35
C PHE A 218 20.55 59.46 1.76
N ILE A 219 21.20 58.68 0.89
CA ILE A 219 22.45 59.07 0.23
C ILE A 219 22.21 60.25 -0.73
N THR A 220 21.16 60.18 -1.55
CA THR A 220 20.79 61.26 -2.48
C THR A 220 20.29 62.53 -1.79
N ALA A 221 19.66 62.41 -0.61
CA ALA A 221 19.30 63.57 0.23
C ALA A 221 20.54 64.22 0.89
N SER A 222 21.55 63.44 1.26
CA SER A 222 22.81 63.94 1.83
C SER A 222 23.63 64.73 0.79
N ASP A 223 23.69 64.28 -0.47
CA ASP A 223 24.40 64.98 -1.54
C ASP A 223 23.77 66.32 -1.94
N ARG A 224 22.46 66.49 -1.73
CA ARG A 224 21.79 67.79 -1.99
C ARG A 224 22.07 68.85 -0.93
N HIS A 225 22.65 68.51 0.22
CA HIS A 225 22.83 69.43 1.34
C HIS A 225 24.31 69.67 1.74
N GLY A 226 25.27 69.14 0.98
CA GLY A 226 26.69 69.04 1.39
C GLY A 226 27.72 69.74 0.51
N ASN A 227 27.51 71.01 0.11
CA ASN A 227 28.62 71.85 -0.37
C ASN A 227 29.26 72.61 0.81
N LYS A 228 30.20 71.98 1.56
CA LYS A 228 31.29 72.69 2.26
C LYS A 228 32.41 71.78 2.81
N ALA A 229 33.55 71.83 2.11
CA ALA A 229 34.97 71.85 2.55
C ALA A 229 35.55 70.90 3.63
N GLU A 230 36.54 70.11 3.15
CA GLU A 230 37.92 69.87 3.64
C GLU A 230 38.25 69.04 4.90
N GLY A 231 39.21 68.09 4.73
CA GLY A 231 40.24 67.79 5.75
C GLY A 231 40.65 66.32 6.05
N LEU A 232 41.40 65.68 5.14
CA LEU A 232 42.56 64.76 5.32
C LEU A 232 42.84 64.00 6.67
N LEU A 233 43.00 62.65 6.63
CA LEU A 233 44.25 61.87 6.93
C LEU A 233 44.06 60.31 7.11
N THR A 234 44.62 59.53 6.16
CA THR A 234 45.47 58.29 6.22
C THR A 234 45.11 57.03 7.08
N MET A 235 44.93 55.83 6.46
CA MET A 235 45.85 54.64 6.28
C MET A 235 46.34 53.97 7.60
N ASN A 236 46.34 52.66 7.89
CA ASN A 236 46.54 51.36 7.18
C ASN A 236 45.99 50.20 8.10
N SER A 237 45.79 48.91 7.73
CA SER A 237 46.80 47.89 7.30
C SER A 237 46.14 46.52 6.98
N ASP A 238 46.61 45.79 5.95
CA ASP A 238 46.40 44.35 5.65
C ASP A 238 47.56 43.46 6.19
N PRO A 239 47.56 42.09 6.09
CA PRO A 239 47.90 41.35 4.83
C PRO A 239 47.09 40.04 4.51
N GLU A 240 47.08 39.68 3.21
CA GLU A 240 46.65 38.41 2.52
C GLU A 240 47.51 37.15 2.91
N PRO A 241 47.40 35.90 2.35
CA PRO A 241 46.63 35.38 1.17
C PRO A 241 45.96 33.97 1.28
N SER A 242 45.09 33.59 0.32
CA SER A 242 45.12 32.28 -0.40
C SER A 242 43.92 32.04 -1.36
N SER A 243 44.24 31.70 -2.62
CA SER A 243 43.38 31.15 -3.69
C SER A 243 43.33 29.60 -3.61
N PRO A 244 42.68 28.77 -4.49
CA PRO A 244 41.91 29.06 -5.72
C PRO A 244 40.63 28.21 -5.97
N SER A 245 39.80 28.55 -6.98
CA SER A 245 39.39 27.64 -8.10
C SER A 245 38.19 28.11 -8.96
N ARG A 246 38.50 28.38 -10.24
CA ARG A 246 37.85 27.97 -11.51
C ARG A 246 36.31 27.99 -11.73
N THR A 247 35.88 28.96 -12.55
CA THR A 247 35.21 28.86 -13.88
C THR A 247 33.92 28.02 -14.10
N LEU A 248 32.77 28.73 -14.18
CA LEU A 248 31.62 28.76 -15.13
C LEU A 248 31.26 27.52 -16.03
N PRO A 249 29.95 27.27 -16.38
CA PRO A 249 29.16 28.23 -17.17
C PRO A 249 27.63 28.38 -16.91
N LEU A 250 27.15 29.50 -17.46
CA LEU A 250 25.79 29.93 -17.75
C LEU A 250 24.85 28.80 -18.23
N PHE A 251 23.63 28.79 -17.70
CA PHE A 251 22.44 28.35 -18.43
C PHE A 251 21.50 29.53 -18.62
N ALA A 252 21.29 29.87 -19.90
CA ALA A 252 20.38 30.91 -20.36
C ALA A 252 18.91 30.48 -20.18
N VAL A 253 18.09 31.41 -19.69
CA VAL A 253 16.63 31.29 -19.66
C VAL A 253 16.07 31.77 -21.01
N PRO A 254 15.18 31.03 -21.69
CA PRO A 254 14.58 31.50 -22.93
C PRO A 254 13.50 32.54 -22.64
N VAL A 255 13.63 33.70 -23.27
CA VAL A 255 12.58 34.73 -23.37
C VAL A 255 11.53 34.23 -24.36
N ARG A 256 10.33 33.86 -23.89
CA ARG A 256 9.21 33.55 -24.77
C ARG A 256 8.51 34.83 -25.21
N ARG A 257 8.61 35.11 -26.50
CA ARG A 257 7.94 36.18 -27.24
C ARG A 257 6.42 36.04 -27.08
N ARG A 258 5.76 37.16 -26.81
CA ARG A 258 4.30 37.32 -26.82
C ARG A 258 3.89 37.58 -28.28
N ASP A 259 3.44 36.54 -28.98
CA ASP A 259 2.71 36.72 -30.23
C ASP A 259 1.23 36.99 -29.89
N ARG A 260 0.75 38.14 -30.37
CA ARG A 260 -0.65 38.56 -30.36
C ARG A 260 -1.07 38.53 -31.82
N GLU A 261 -2.06 37.70 -32.14
CA GLU A 261 -2.70 37.60 -33.45
C GLU A 261 -3.09 38.97 -34.00
N HIS A 262 -2.86 39.19 -35.30
CA HIS A 262 -3.80 39.59 -36.36
C HIS A 262 -3.21 39.17 -37.71
#